data_AF-A0A9E1J999-F1
#
_entry.id   AF-A0A9E1J999-F1
#
_cell.length_a   1.000
_cell.length_b   1.000
_cell.length_c   1.000
_cell.angle_alpha   90.00
_cell.angle_beta   90.00
_cell.angle_gamma   90.00
#
_symmetry.space_group_name_H-M   'P 1'
#
loop_
_entity.id
_entity.type
_entity.pdbx_description
1 polymer ?
#
loop_
_entity_poly.entity_id
_entity_poly.type
_entity_poly.pdbx_seq_one_letter_code
_entity_poly.pdbx_strand_id
1 'polypeptide(L)'
;REAIHDLTQRGIDDAPVTGRGLGSFPQLYFQYRDLTIPWGSPRYDKAHSTYLELILELGYVGFGLLMAALCLIILRLFTGVLRRRRNAVYPAWGLGMTALVATHAILDFSIQIPAIAMTYAAILGVAFAQSWPTDQPGSV
;
A
#
# COMPACT_ATOMS: atom_id res chain seq x y z
N ARG A 1 10.94 -11.85 15.70
CA ARG A 1 9.78 -11.02 15.29
C ARG A 1 9.74 -9.72 16.10
N GLU A 2 9.74 -9.77 17.44
CA GLU A 2 9.83 -8.56 18.30
C GLU A 2 11.05 -7.68 17.98
N ALA A 3 12.24 -8.26 17.81
CA ALA A 3 13.45 -7.50 17.50
C ALA A 3 13.36 -6.65 16.21
N ILE A 4 12.62 -7.11 15.19
CA ILE A 4 12.45 -6.37 13.92
C ILE A 4 11.44 -5.24 14.10
N HIS A 5 10.38 -5.46 14.88
CA HIS A 5 9.41 -4.41 15.19
C HIS A 5 10.06 -3.28 15.99
N ASP A 6 10.86 -3.61 17.00
CA ASP A 6 11.54 -2.63 17.83
C ASP A 6 12.57 -1.81 17.03
N LEU A 7 13.31 -2.47 16.13
CA LEU A 7 14.21 -1.82 15.19
C LEU A 7 13.49 -0.89 14.22
N THR A 8 12.36 -1.34 13.67
CA THR A 8 11.53 -0.53 12.78
C THR A 8 10.97 0.69 13.50
N GLN A 9 10.53 0.52 14.76
CA GLN A 9 10.03 1.61 15.59
C GLN A 9 11.12 2.65 15.86
N ARG A 10 12.33 2.23 16.24
CA ARG A 10 13.48 3.15 16.41
C ARG A 10 13.79 3.92 15.13
N GLY A 11 13.74 3.24 13.98
CA GLY A 11 13.94 3.89 12.68
C GLY A 11 12.86 4.92 12.32
N ILE A 12 11.60 4.68 12.72
CA ILE A 12 10.48 5.63 12.59
C ILE A 12 10.70 6.83 13.50
N ASP A 13 11.09 6.61 14.77
CA ASP A 13 11.27 7.66 15.76
C ASP A 13 12.39 8.65 15.37
N ASP A 14 13.39 8.19 14.61
CA ASP A 14 14.47 9.05 14.10
C ASP A 14 14.03 9.96 12.93
N ALA A 15 13.01 9.59 12.16
CA ALA A 15 12.53 10.36 11.00
C ALA A 15 11.00 10.26 10.83
N PRO A 16 10.20 10.65 11.83
CA PRO A 16 8.78 10.31 11.88
C PRO A 16 7.94 11.05 10.83
N VAL A 17 8.39 12.24 10.41
CA VAL A 17 7.63 13.08 9.47
C VAL A 17 7.93 12.73 8.02
N THR A 18 9.20 12.73 7.64
CA THR A 18 9.66 12.57 6.25
C THR A 18 10.01 11.14 5.87
N GLY A 19 10.17 10.25 6.86
CA GLY A 19 10.69 8.90 6.66
C GLY A 19 12.16 8.90 6.26
N ARG A 20 12.65 7.70 5.93
CA ARG A 20 14.05 7.43 5.56
C ARG A 20 14.26 7.24 4.05
N GLY A 21 13.21 7.34 3.24
CA GLY A 21 13.21 7.15 1.79
C GLY A 21 12.58 5.82 1.37
N LEU A 22 11.82 5.82 0.26
CA LEU A 22 11.18 4.63 -0.27
C LEU A 22 12.21 3.59 -0.75
N GLY A 23 12.05 2.33 -0.34
CA GLY A 23 12.99 1.25 -0.60
C GLY A 23 14.27 1.27 0.25
N SER A 24 14.30 2.04 1.35
CA SER A 24 15.45 2.13 2.28
C SER A 24 15.47 1.03 3.34
N PHE A 25 14.40 0.23 3.45
CA PHE A 25 14.30 -0.81 4.48
C PHE A 25 15.47 -1.80 4.47
N PRO A 26 15.93 -2.37 3.33
CA PRO A 26 17.04 -3.32 3.34
C PRO A 26 18.34 -2.71 3.90
N GLN A 27 18.61 -1.44 3.59
CA GLN A 27 19.80 -0.73 4.05
C GLN A 27 19.73 -0.43 5.55
N LEU A 28 18.56 0.01 6.03
CA LEU A 28 18.31 0.25 7.45
C LEU A 28 18.36 -1.05 8.27
N TYR A 29 17.82 -2.14 7.72
CA TYR A 29 17.88 -3.45 8.35
C TYR A 29 19.33 -3.87 8.64
N PHE A 30 20.27 -3.64 7.71
CA PHE A 30 21.69 -3.92 7.96
C PHE A 30 22.34 -2.94 8.95
N GLN A 31 21.92 -1.67 8.96
CA GLN A 31 22.48 -0.63 9.83
C GLN A 31 22.12 -0.82 11.30
N TYR A 32 20.90 -1.26 11.60
CA TYR A 32 20.43 -1.47 12.96
C TYR A 32 20.53 -2.94 13.42
N ARG A 33 21.04 -3.85 12.57
CA ARG A 33 21.28 -5.26 12.94
C ARG A 33 22.26 -5.32 14.09
N ASP A 34 21.77 -5.70 15.26
CA ASP A 34 22.57 -5.90 16.47
C ASP A 34 22.89 -7.39 16.70
N LEU A 35 23.77 -7.67 17.67
CA LEU A 35 24.26 -9.01 18.01
C LEU A 35 23.16 -9.97 18.52
N THR A 36 21.95 -9.46 18.78
CA THR A 36 20.77 -10.24 19.19
C THR A 36 20.18 -11.09 18.07
N ILE A 37 20.60 -10.90 16.82
CA ILE A 37 20.24 -11.74 15.68
C ILE A 37 21.38 -12.74 15.41
N PRO A 38 21.19 -14.06 15.67
CA PRO A 38 22.26 -15.05 15.51
C PRO A 38 22.88 -15.02 14.12
N TRP A 39 24.20 -15.17 14.05
CA TRP A 39 24.93 -15.39 12.80
C TRP A 39 24.42 -16.68 12.15
N GLY A 40 23.63 -16.56 11.08
CA GLY A 40 22.96 -17.68 10.41
C GLY A 40 21.42 -17.59 10.39
N SER A 41 20.82 -16.58 11.01
CA SER A 41 19.38 -16.33 10.82
C SER A 41 19.07 -15.97 9.35
N PRO A 42 17.87 -16.32 8.83
CA PRO A 42 17.44 -15.85 7.52
C PRO A 42 17.59 -14.33 7.41
N ARG A 43 18.01 -13.83 6.24
CA ARG A 43 17.97 -12.39 5.95
C ARG A 43 16.51 -11.96 5.98
N TYR A 44 16.20 -10.95 6.78
CA TYR A 44 14.87 -10.36 6.80
C TYR A 44 14.91 -9.11 5.93
N ASP A 45 14.54 -9.27 4.66
CA ASP A 45 14.64 -8.18 3.69
C ASP A 45 13.49 -7.16 3.81
N LYS A 46 12.49 -7.42 4.66
CA LYS A 46 11.24 -6.64 4.81
C LYS A 46 10.67 -6.70 6.22
N ALA A 47 9.97 -5.65 6.66
CA ALA A 47 9.15 -5.73 7.86
C ALA A 47 7.97 -6.66 7.54
N HIS A 48 7.59 -7.55 8.44
CA HIS A 48 6.50 -8.51 8.18
C HIS A 48 5.11 -7.86 7.97
N SER A 49 5.02 -6.52 8.05
CA SER A 49 3.83 -5.76 7.68
C SER A 49 4.23 -4.64 6.73
N THR A 50 3.61 -4.61 5.55
CA THR A 50 3.82 -3.56 4.53
C THR A 50 3.59 -2.16 5.13
N TYR A 51 2.62 -2.03 6.04
CA TYR A 51 2.25 -0.74 6.64
C TYR A 51 3.38 -0.17 7.49
N LEU A 52 4.07 -1.02 8.27
CA LEU A 52 5.15 -0.57 9.14
C LEU A 52 6.38 -0.12 8.33
N GLU A 53 6.68 -0.84 7.25
CA GLU A 53 7.74 -0.49 6.31
C GLU A 53 7.42 0.83 5.59
N LEU A 54 6.18 1.03 5.14
CA LEU A 54 5.79 2.29 4.52
C LEU A 54 5.88 3.47 5.49
N ILE A 55 5.57 3.29 6.78
CA ILE A 55 5.73 4.35 7.78
C ILE A 55 7.22 4.66 8.01
N LEU A 56 8.10 3.65 8.09
CA LEU A 56 9.54 3.85 8.18
C LEU A 56 10.09 4.64 6.98
N GLU A 57 9.65 4.25 5.78
CA GLU A 57 10.22 4.76 4.54
C GLU A 57 9.67 6.14 4.15
N LEU A 58 8.36 6.36 4.31
CA LEU A 58 7.68 7.59 3.90
C LEU A 58 7.39 8.55 5.05
N GLY A 59 7.53 8.09 6.30
CA GLY A 59 7.06 8.80 7.48
C GLY A 59 5.53 8.78 7.58
N TYR A 60 5.01 9.30 8.70
CA TYR A 60 3.57 9.41 8.92
C TYR A 60 2.88 10.31 7.89
N VAL A 61 3.56 11.34 7.40
CA VAL A 61 2.99 12.26 6.39
C VAL A 61 2.86 11.57 5.05
N GLY A 62 3.93 10.96 4.54
CA GLY A 62 3.89 10.27 3.25
C GLY A 62 2.96 9.06 3.28
N PHE A 63 2.97 8.29 4.38
CA PHE A 63 2.00 7.22 4.60
C PHE A 63 0.56 7.74 4.62
N GLY A 64 0.30 8.83 5.36
CA GLY A 64 -1.01 9.46 5.45
C GLY A 64 -1.54 9.93 4.09
N LEU A 65 -0.68 10.57 3.28
CA LEU A 65 -1.04 11.00 1.92
C LEU A 65 -1.35 9.82 1.00
N LEU A 66 -0.57 8.74 1.08
CA LEU A 66 -0.83 7.51 0.31
C LEU A 66 -2.18 6.89 0.70
N MET A 67 -2.45 6.76 2.00
CA MET A 67 -3.73 6.23 2.49
C MET A 67 -4.90 7.14 2.11
N ALA A 68 -4.73 8.45 2.18
CA ALA A 68 -5.75 9.41 1.75
C ALA A 68 -6.08 9.27 0.26
N ALA A 69 -5.06 9.16 -0.60
CA ALA A 69 -5.26 8.94 -2.03
C ALA A 69 -6.02 7.63 -2.32
N LEU A 70 -5.64 6.54 -1.66
CA LEU A 70 -6.35 5.26 -1.78
C LEU A 70 -7.79 5.35 -1.28
N CYS A 71 -8.04 6.01 -0.15
CA CYS A 71 -9.38 6.24 0.38
C CYS A 71 -10.26 7.02 -0.61
N LEU A 72 -9.74 8.07 -1.23
CA LEU A 72 -10.47 8.84 -2.24
C LEU A 72 -10.85 7.97 -3.45
N ILE A 73 -9.95 7.10 -3.91
CA ILE A 73 -10.22 6.14 -4.98
C ILE A 73 -11.33 5.17 -4.55
N ILE A 74 -11.21 4.56 -3.37
CA ILE A 74 -12.20 3.62 -2.83
C ILE A 74 -13.58 4.26 -2.72
N LEU A 75 -13.67 5.47 -2.16
CA LEU A 75 -14.93 6.23 -2.07
C LEU A 75 -15.54 6.46 -3.45
N ARG A 76 -14.69 6.75 -4.45
CA ARG A 76 -15.14 6.95 -5.83
C ARG A 76 -15.64 5.66 -6.48
N LEU A 77 -14.95 4.54 -6.26
CA LEU A 77 -15.38 3.23 -6.73
C LEU A 77 -16.70 2.83 -6.07
N PHE A 78 -16.83 3.01 -4.76
CA PHE A 78 -18.05 2.72 -4.01
C PHE A 78 -19.24 3.54 -4.52
N THR A 79 -19.02 4.83 -4.77
CA THR A 79 -20.01 5.70 -5.42
C THR A 79 -20.36 5.19 -6.82
N GLY A 80 -19.38 4.73 -7.59
CA GLY A 80 -19.58 4.10 -8.90
C GLY A 80 -20.42 2.83 -8.84
N VAL A 81 -20.20 1.96 -7.85
CA VAL A 81 -21.02 0.75 -7.64
C VAL A 81 -22.48 1.12 -7.35
N LEU A 82 -22.71 2.08 -6.45
CA LEU A 82 -24.06 2.44 -6.01
C LEU A 82 -24.86 3.22 -7.06
N ARG A 83 -24.21 4.10 -7.82
CA ARG A 83 -24.90 5.04 -8.72
C ARG A 83 -25.01 4.57 -10.16
N ARG A 84 -24.18 3.60 -10.59
CA ARG A 84 -24.20 3.16 -11.99
C ARG A 84 -25.31 2.15 -12.24
N ARG A 85 -26.12 2.41 -13.27
CA ARG A 85 -27.10 1.46 -13.80
C ARG A 85 -26.50 0.42 -14.75
N ARG A 86 -25.33 0.71 -15.34
CA ARG A 86 -24.60 -0.20 -16.27
C ARG A 86 -23.12 -0.19 -15.95
N ASN A 87 -22.46 -1.34 -16.14
CA ASN A 87 -21.02 -1.52 -15.94
C ASN A 87 -20.53 -1.29 -14.50
N ALA A 88 -21.40 -1.48 -13.50
CA ALA A 88 -21.02 -1.43 -12.07
C ALA A 88 -20.03 -2.54 -11.66
N VAL A 89 -19.85 -3.56 -12.52
CA VAL A 89 -18.89 -4.65 -12.31
C VAL A 89 -17.44 -4.16 -12.22
N TYR A 90 -17.04 -3.13 -12.99
CA TYR A 90 -15.67 -2.62 -12.95
C TYR A 90 -15.29 -1.95 -11.62
N PRO A 91 -16.08 -1.00 -11.07
CA PRO A 91 -15.78 -0.47 -9.76
C PRO A 91 -15.94 -1.51 -8.64
N ALA A 92 -16.86 -2.46 -8.75
CA ALA A 92 -16.98 -3.56 -7.79
C ALA A 92 -15.75 -4.48 -7.80
N TRP A 93 -15.22 -4.78 -8.99
CA TRP A 93 -13.98 -5.53 -9.16
C TRP A 93 -12.78 -4.79 -8.57
N GLY A 94 -12.65 -3.49 -8.81
CA GLY A 94 -11.61 -2.66 -8.19
C GLY A 94 -11.67 -2.67 -6.66
N LEU A 95 -12.86 -2.58 -6.08
CA LEU A 95 -13.05 -2.69 -4.62
C LEU A 95 -12.65 -4.07 -4.10
N GLY A 96 -13.07 -5.15 -4.78
CA GLY A 96 -12.70 -6.51 -4.40
C GLY A 96 -11.20 -6.74 -4.44
N MET A 97 -10.52 -6.25 -5.48
CA MET A 97 -9.05 -6.33 -5.61
C MET A 97 -8.33 -5.49 -4.55
N THR A 98 -8.86 -4.30 -4.23
CA THR A 98 -8.33 -3.46 -3.15
C THR A 98 -8.46 -4.15 -1.81
N ALA A 99 -9.60 -4.77 -1.51
CA ALA A 99 -9.82 -5.51 -0.26
C ALA A 99 -8.87 -6.72 -0.16
N LEU A 100 -8.69 -7.46 -1.25
CA LEU A 100 -7.76 -8.59 -1.33
C LEU A 100 -6.33 -8.14 -1.03
N VAL A 101 -5.83 -7.12 -1.75
CA VAL A 101 -4.48 -6.59 -1.58
C VAL A 101 -4.28 -6.02 -0.17
N ALA A 102 -5.23 -5.22 0.33
CA ALA A 102 -5.14 -4.62 1.65
C ALA A 102 -5.09 -5.66 2.77
N THR A 103 -5.90 -6.72 2.66
CA THR A 103 -5.90 -7.84 3.63
C THR A 103 -4.62 -8.64 3.55
N HIS A 104 -4.13 -8.90 2.32
CA HIS A 104 -2.89 -9.64 2.12
C HIS A 104 -1.67 -8.85 2.63
N ALA A 105 -1.68 -7.52 2.47
CA ALA A 105 -0.63 -6.61 2.94
C ALA A 105 -0.45 -6.58 4.48
N ILE A 106 -1.42 -7.12 5.24
CA ILE A 106 -1.31 -7.31 6.70
C ILE A 106 -0.34 -8.44 7.03
N LEU A 107 -0.36 -9.50 6.23
CA LEU A 107 0.36 -10.76 6.50
C LEU A 107 1.63 -10.90 5.66
N ASP A 108 1.68 -10.25 4.50
CA ASP A 108 2.76 -10.37 3.54
C ASP A 108 3.06 -9.03 2.85
N PHE A 109 4.25 -8.92 2.28
CA PHE A 109 4.79 -7.73 1.63
C PHE A 109 4.66 -7.78 0.11
N SER A 110 3.76 -8.61 -0.39
CA SER A 110 3.63 -8.93 -1.81
C SER A 110 3.35 -7.68 -2.66
N ILE A 111 2.67 -6.67 -2.12
CA ILE A 111 2.45 -5.39 -2.83
C ILE A 111 3.75 -4.61 -3.08
N GLN A 112 4.81 -4.85 -2.32
CA GLN A 112 6.12 -4.25 -2.57
C GLN A 112 6.90 -4.97 -3.68
N ILE A 113 6.41 -6.13 -4.17
CA ILE A 113 6.95 -6.76 -5.37
C ILE A 113 6.47 -5.95 -6.59
N PRO A 114 7.37 -5.36 -7.40
CA PRO A 114 6.99 -4.42 -8.45
C PRO A 114 5.93 -4.96 -9.42
N ALA A 115 6.04 -6.24 -9.81
CA ALA A 115 5.08 -6.87 -10.70
C ALA A 115 3.64 -6.89 -10.11
N ILE A 116 3.50 -7.14 -8.81
CA ILE A 116 2.20 -7.15 -8.12
C ILE A 116 1.67 -5.72 -7.97
N ALA A 117 2.52 -4.78 -7.54
CA ALA A 117 2.16 -3.35 -7.47
C ALA A 117 1.64 -2.81 -8.80
N MET A 118 2.37 -3.05 -9.90
CA MET A 118 2.00 -2.57 -11.23
C MET A 118 0.70 -3.20 -11.72
N THR A 119 0.53 -4.51 -11.49
CA THR A 119 -0.71 -5.22 -11.87
C THR A 119 -1.91 -4.66 -11.10
N TYR A 120 -1.76 -4.49 -9.78
CA TYR A 120 -2.81 -3.90 -8.94
C TYR A 120 -3.13 -2.45 -9.37
N ALA A 121 -2.11 -1.63 -9.62
CA ALA A 121 -2.29 -0.25 -10.07
C ALA A 121 -3.02 -0.17 -11.42
N ALA A 122 -2.72 -1.06 -12.36
CA ALA A 122 -3.40 -1.13 -13.66
C ALA A 122 -4.89 -1.49 -13.50
N ILE A 123 -5.18 -2.51 -12.68
CA ILE A 123 -6.56 -2.92 -12.36
C ILE A 123 -7.33 -1.77 -11.71
N LEU A 124 -6.73 -1.13 -10.71
CA LEU A 124 -7.33 -0.03 -9.97
C LEU A 124 -7.58 1.19 -10.87
N GLY A 125 -6.65 1.50 -11.77
CA GLY A 125 -6.78 2.58 -12.75
C GLY A 125 -7.96 2.35 -13.70
N VAL A 126 -8.12 1.13 -14.23
CA VAL A 126 -9.27 0.77 -15.08
C VAL A 126 -10.58 0.88 -14.30
N ALA A 127 -10.63 0.31 -13.08
CA ALA A 127 -11.83 0.39 -12.24
C ALA A 127 -12.20 1.84 -11.91
N PHE A 128 -11.21 2.68 -11.61
CA PHE A 128 -11.40 4.10 -11.31
C PHE A 128 -11.91 4.86 -12.53
N ALA A 129 -11.31 4.69 -13.71
CA ALA A 129 -11.77 5.32 -14.94
C ALA A 129 -13.22 4.92 -15.27
N GLN A 130 -13.56 3.64 -15.13
CA GLN A 130 -14.91 3.12 -15.36
C GLN A 130 -15.91 3.44 -14.24
N SER A 131 -15.48 4.06 -13.14
CA SER A 131 -16.39 4.50 -12.07
C SER A 131 -17.10 5.83 -12.40
N TRP A 132 -16.64 6.56 -13.43
CA TRP A 132 -17.20 7.84 -13.84
C TRP A 132 -18.39 7.69 -14.79
N PRO A 133 -19.50 8.44 -14.57
CA PRO A 133 -20.60 8.51 -15.53
C PRO A 133 -20.06 8.85 -16.91
N THR A 134 -20.59 8.18 -17.93
CA THR A 134 -20.34 8.58 -19.31
C THR A 134 -21.46 9.53 -19.69
N ASP A 135 -21.18 10.82 -19.79
CA ASP A 135 -22.12 11.75 -20.42
C ASP A 135 -22.28 11.33 -21.88
N GLN A 136 -23.51 11.05 -22.31
CA GLN A 136 -23.79 10.86 -23.73
C GLN A 136 -23.86 12.25 -24.37
N PRO A 137 -22.96 12.59 -25.32
CA PRO A 137 -23.12 13.80 -26.10
C PRO A 137 -24.34 13.62 -27.00
N GLY A 138 -25.48 14.23 -26.66
CA GLY A 138 -26.64 14.29 -27.55
C GLY A 138 -28.04 14.20 -26.95
N SER A 139 -28.25 14.24 -25.63
CA SER A 139 -29.61 14.37 -25.09
C SER A 139 -29.97 15.86 -24.88
N VAL A 140 -30.31 16.54 -25.97
CA VAL A 140 -31.08 17.80 -25.95
C VAL A 140 -32.21 17.68 -26.96
#